data_AF-A0A3L9HFE0-F1
#
_entry.id   AF-A0A3L9HFE0-F1
#
_cell.length_a   1.000
_cell.length_b   1.000
_cell.length_c   1.000
_cell.angle_alpha   90.00
_cell.angle_beta   90.00
_cell.angle_gamma   90.00
#
_symmetry.space_group_name_H-M   'P 1'
#
loop_
_entity.id
_entity.type
_entity.pdbx_description
1 polymer ?
#
loop_
_entity_poly.entity_id
_entity_poly.type
_entity_poly.pdbx_seq_one_letter_code
_entity_poly.pdbx_strand_id
1 'polypeptide(L)'
;HKPQTFWQACQLFWYMNIILQYESNASSLSLGRFDQYMLPFYQASLTQGEDPAFLKELLESLWVKCNDIVLLRSTSSARYFAGFPTGYTALLGGLTENGRSAVNVLSFLCLDAYQSVQLPQPNLGVRTNALIDTPFLMKTAETIRLGTGIPQIFNDEVVVPAFLNRGVSLEDARDYSVVGCVELSIPGRTYGLHDIAMFNLLKVMEICLYENEGNAALTYEGLLEQIRAKISHYITLMVEGSNICDIGHRDWAPVPLLSSFISDCLEKGRDITDGGARYNFSGVQGIGIANLSDSLHALKGMVF
;
A
#
# COMPACT_ATOMS: atom_id res chain seq x y z
N HIS A 1 17.30 -19.01 13.00
CA HIS A 1 18.68 -18.49 12.84
C HIS A 1 18.67 -17.28 11.92
N LYS A 2 19.60 -16.33 12.09
CA LYS A 2 19.74 -15.18 11.18
C LYS A 2 20.27 -15.65 9.82
N PRO A 3 19.68 -15.25 8.68
CA PRO A 3 20.21 -15.59 7.37
C PRO A 3 21.59 -14.96 7.16
N GLN A 4 22.47 -15.66 6.44
CA GLN A 4 23.84 -15.23 6.15
C GLN A 4 24.11 -15.05 4.65
N THR A 5 23.23 -15.61 3.80
CA THR A 5 23.30 -15.52 2.34
C THR A 5 21.98 -15.01 1.77
N PHE A 6 22.00 -14.54 0.53
CA PHE A 6 20.82 -14.10 -0.18
C PHE A 6 19.79 -15.23 -0.34
N TRP A 7 20.23 -16.46 -0.63
CA TRP A 7 19.37 -17.64 -0.65
C TRP A 7 18.63 -17.83 0.68
N GLN A 8 19.35 -17.82 1.80
CA GLN A 8 18.74 -18.00 3.11
C GLN A 8 17.75 -16.88 3.44
N ALA A 9 18.08 -15.63 3.05
CA ALA A 9 17.20 -14.49 3.23
C ALA A 9 15.92 -14.62 2.39
N CYS A 10 16.03 -14.96 1.10
CA CYS A 10 14.88 -15.17 0.20
C CYS A 10 13.99 -16.31 0.70
N GLN A 11 14.57 -17.42 1.15
CA GLN A 11 13.82 -18.55 1.67
C GLN A 11 13.08 -18.21 2.97
N LEU A 12 13.74 -17.53 3.91
CA LEU A 12 13.10 -17.08 5.14
C LEU A 12 11.99 -16.07 4.85
N PHE A 13 12.25 -15.09 3.98
CA PHE A 13 11.26 -14.12 3.52
C PHE A 13 10.02 -14.81 2.94
N TRP A 14 10.22 -15.79 2.06
CA TRP A 14 9.10 -16.53 1.47
C TRP A 14 8.33 -17.37 2.50
N TYR A 15 9.03 -18.03 3.43
CA TYR A 15 8.36 -18.73 4.52
C TYR A 15 7.52 -17.79 5.38
N MET A 16 8.01 -16.60 5.72
CA MET A 16 7.22 -15.65 6.50
C MET A 16 5.96 -15.19 5.75
N ASN A 17 6.06 -14.97 4.43
CA ASN A 17 4.90 -14.65 3.61
C ASN A 17 3.83 -15.76 3.62
N ILE A 18 4.24 -17.04 3.62
CA ILE A 18 3.30 -18.16 3.75
C ILE A 18 2.73 -18.23 5.18
N ILE A 19 3.59 -18.21 6.19
CA ILE A 19 3.18 -18.44 7.59
C ILE A 19 2.22 -17.35 8.06
N LEU A 20 2.45 -16.09 7.70
CA LEU A 20 1.54 -14.99 8.05
C LEU A 20 0.15 -15.15 7.42
N GLN A 21 0.06 -15.76 6.23
CA GLN A 21 -1.22 -16.09 5.59
C GLN A 21 -1.98 -17.23 6.29
N TYR A 22 -1.28 -18.05 7.09
CA TYR A 22 -1.92 -19.06 7.94
C TYR A 22 -2.39 -18.49 9.29
N GLU A 23 -1.73 -17.45 9.80
CA GLU A 23 -2.21 -16.74 11.00
C GLU A 23 -3.50 -15.99 10.70
N SER A 24 -3.57 -15.32 9.54
CA SER A 24 -4.75 -14.59 9.10
C SER A 24 -4.91 -14.65 7.59
N ASN A 25 -6.15 -14.68 7.10
CA ASN A 25 -6.49 -14.56 5.68
C ASN A 25 -6.39 -13.09 5.19
N ALA A 26 -5.35 -12.38 5.63
CA ALA A 26 -5.15 -10.96 5.38
C ALA A 26 -4.65 -10.71 3.94
N SER A 27 -5.28 -9.76 3.24
CA SER A 27 -4.69 -9.22 2.02
C SER A 27 -3.61 -8.19 2.33
N SER A 28 -2.79 -7.88 1.34
CA SER A 28 -1.83 -6.77 1.35
C SER A 28 -0.71 -6.92 2.38
N LEU A 29 -0.25 -8.14 2.65
CA LEU A 29 1.04 -8.37 3.29
C LEU A 29 2.18 -7.95 2.34
N SER A 30 2.43 -6.64 2.30
CA SER A 30 3.34 -6.04 1.34
C SER A 30 4.80 -6.25 1.70
N LEU A 31 5.63 -6.36 0.67
CA LEU A 31 7.05 -6.68 0.79
C LEU A 31 7.86 -5.46 1.30
N GLY A 32 7.31 -4.26 1.18
CA GLY A 32 7.94 -3.06 1.69
C GLY A 32 9.17 -2.67 0.85
N ARG A 33 10.25 -2.24 1.52
CA ARG A 33 11.49 -1.79 0.88
C ARG A 33 12.46 -2.94 0.60
N PHE A 34 12.01 -3.90 -0.22
CA PHE A 34 12.72 -5.16 -0.50
C PHE A 34 14.18 -4.94 -0.89
N ASP A 35 14.44 -3.97 -1.76
CA ASP A 35 15.78 -3.62 -2.24
C ASP A 35 16.71 -3.08 -1.15
N GLN A 36 16.19 -2.62 -0.01
CA GLN A 36 16.98 -2.10 1.10
C GLN A 36 17.35 -3.20 2.09
N TYR A 37 16.37 -3.92 2.64
CA TYR A 37 16.65 -4.90 3.70
C TYR A 37 17.27 -6.20 3.17
N MET A 38 17.14 -6.48 1.87
CA MET A 38 17.76 -7.66 1.25
C MET A 38 19.17 -7.41 0.72
N LEU A 39 19.55 -6.14 0.50
CA LEU A 39 20.85 -5.77 -0.06
C LEU A 39 22.05 -6.33 0.72
N PRO A 40 22.10 -6.30 2.07
CA PRO A 40 23.24 -6.83 2.81
C PRO A 40 23.47 -8.33 2.56
N PHE A 41 22.40 -9.11 2.38
CA PHE A 41 22.50 -10.55 2.11
C PHE A 41 22.95 -10.81 0.67
N TYR A 42 22.48 -10.00 -0.28
CA TYR A 42 22.94 -10.03 -1.67
C TYR A 42 24.45 -9.76 -1.76
N GLN A 43 24.92 -8.69 -1.12
CA GLN A 43 26.35 -8.33 -1.08
C GLN A 43 27.20 -9.39 -0.37
N ALA A 44 26.69 -10.00 0.71
CA ALA A 44 27.37 -11.07 1.42
C ALA A 44 27.57 -12.31 0.54
N SER A 45 26.55 -12.72 -0.22
CA SER A 45 26.63 -13.85 -1.15
C SER A 45 27.66 -13.60 -2.27
N LEU A 46 27.67 -12.39 -2.86
CA LEU A 46 28.68 -12.04 -3.86
C LEU A 46 30.11 -12.08 -3.29
N THR A 47 30.30 -11.59 -2.06
CA THR A 47 31.61 -11.57 -1.40
C THR A 47 32.09 -12.99 -1.08
N GLN A 48 31.17 -13.92 -0.82
CA GLN A 48 31.45 -15.34 -0.63
C GLN A 48 31.71 -16.10 -1.94
N GLY A 49 31.62 -15.43 -3.08
CA GLY A 49 31.87 -16.00 -4.40
C GLY A 49 30.67 -16.73 -5.01
N GLU A 50 29.46 -16.50 -4.53
CA GLU A 50 28.25 -16.99 -5.21
C GLU A 50 28.10 -16.31 -6.59
N ASP A 51 27.70 -17.09 -7.59
CA ASP A 51 27.54 -16.62 -8.96
C ASP A 51 26.39 -15.58 -9.07
N PRO A 52 26.66 -14.36 -9.56
CA PRO A 52 25.61 -13.37 -9.81
C PRO A 52 24.44 -13.87 -10.65
N ALA A 53 24.69 -14.77 -11.62
CA ALA A 53 23.64 -15.34 -12.46
C ALA A 53 22.67 -16.21 -11.64
N PHE A 54 23.20 -17.00 -10.71
CA PHE A 54 22.40 -17.80 -9.78
C PHE A 54 21.58 -16.91 -8.84
N LEU A 55 22.18 -15.84 -8.30
CA LEU A 55 21.44 -14.90 -7.43
C LEU A 55 20.30 -14.19 -8.18
N LYS A 56 20.49 -13.90 -9.47
CA LYS A 56 19.45 -13.36 -10.34
C LYS A 56 18.32 -14.38 -10.56
N GLU A 57 18.64 -15.63 -10.89
CA GLU A 57 17.65 -16.71 -11.05
C GLU A 57 16.84 -16.93 -9.75
N LEU A 58 17.50 -16.86 -8.60
CA LEU A 58 16.84 -16.94 -7.30
C LEU A 58 15.85 -15.78 -7.08
N LEU A 59 16.21 -14.56 -7.45
CA LEU A 59 15.32 -13.40 -7.37
C LEU A 59 14.11 -13.57 -8.30
N GLU A 60 14.33 -13.98 -9.55
CA GLU A 60 13.28 -14.26 -10.53
C GLU A 60 12.35 -15.39 -10.05
N SER A 61 12.92 -16.44 -9.45
CA SER A 61 12.14 -17.52 -8.83
C SER A 61 11.26 -17.02 -7.71
N LEU A 62 11.76 -16.13 -6.85
CA LEU A 62 10.95 -15.51 -5.79
C LEU A 62 9.81 -14.66 -6.37
N TRP A 63 10.05 -13.96 -7.48
CA TRP A 63 9.01 -13.19 -8.18
C TRP A 63 7.90 -14.10 -8.70
N VAL A 64 8.26 -15.26 -9.27
CA VAL A 64 7.28 -16.29 -9.64
C VAL A 64 6.49 -16.74 -8.41
N LYS A 65 7.17 -17.08 -7.31
CA LYS A 65 6.52 -17.52 -6.05
C LYS A 65 5.52 -16.51 -5.50
N CYS A 66 5.75 -15.21 -5.66
CA CYS A 66 4.80 -14.16 -5.23
C CYS A 66 3.40 -14.28 -5.86
N ASN A 67 3.23 -15.11 -6.89
CA ASN A 67 1.95 -15.38 -7.56
C ASN A 67 1.29 -16.70 -7.12
N ASP A 68 1.91 -17.50 -6.25
CA ASP A 68 1.36 -18.79 -5.80
C ASP A 68 0.19 -18.63 -4.82
N ILE A 69 0.18 -17.54 -4.05
CA ILE A 69 -0.82 -17.31 -3.02
C ILE A 69 -2.04 -16.67 -3.66
N VAL A 70 -3.22 -17.25 -3.41
CA VAL A 70 -4.50 -16.75 -3.89
C VAL A 70 -5.43 -16.59 -2.70
N LEU A 71 -6.07 -15.41 -2.60
CA LEU A 71 -6.99 -15.11 -1.52
C LEU A 71 -8.42 -15.48 -1.91
N LEU A 72 -9.05 -16.32 -1.09
CA LEU A 72 -10.45 -16.70 -1.29
C LEU A 72 -11.36 -15.56 -0.80
N ARG A 73 -12.24 -15.11 -1.70
CA ARG A 73 -13.24 -14.07 -1.42
C ARG A 73 -14.63 -14.57 -1.78
N SER A 74 -15.65 -14.05 -1.10
CA SER A 74 -17.04 -14.27 -1.50
C SER A 74 -17.29 -13.73 -2.90
N THR A 75 -18.30 -14.26 -3.61
CA THR A 75 -18.62 -13.83 -4.98
C THR A 75 -18.89 -12.33 -5.08
N SER A 76 -19.50 -11.72 -4.06
CA SER A 76 -19.73 -10.27 -4.03
C SER A 76 -18.43 -9.50 -3.87
N SER A 77 -17.58 -9.88 -2.90
CA SER A 77 -16.28 -9.23 -2.68
C SER A 77 -15.35 -9.39 -3.89
N ALA A 78 -15.32 -10.56 -4.52
CA ALA A 78 -14.49 -10.83 -5.69
C ALA A 78 -14.78 -9.91 -6.89
N ARG A 79 -15.99 -9.33 -7.01
CA ARG A 79 -16.30 -8.34 -8.05
C ARG A 79 -15.57 -7.02 -7.84
N TYR A 80 -15.34 -6.64 -6.60
CA TYR A 80 -14.63 -5.41 -6.24
C TYR A 80 -13.11 -5.61 -6.18
N PHE A 81 -12.66 -6.85 -5.99
CA PHE A 81 -11.24 -7.24 -5.93
C PHE A 81 -10.90 -8.28 -7.02
N ALA A 82 -11.24 -7.96 -8.27
CA ALA A 82 -11.03 -8.85 -9.41
C ALA A 82 -9.54 -8.98 -9.76
N GLY A 83 -9.14 -10.12 -10.34
CA GLY A 83 -7.77 -10.36 -10.79
C GLY A 83 -6.84 -11.02 -9.76
N PHE A 84 -7.40 -11.60 -8.70
CA PHE A 84 -6.66 -12.25 -7.60
C PHE A 84 -5.56 -11.37 -6.95
N PRO A 85 -5.85 -10.10 -6.61
CA PRO A 85 -4.85 -9.23 -6.00
C PRO A 85 -4.52 -9.72 -4.58
N THR A 86 -3.26 -10.07 -4.35
CA THR A 86 -2.73 -10.40 -3.01
C THR A 86 -2.19 -9.17 -2.29
N GLY A 87 -1.71 -8.17 -3.05
CA GLY A 87 -1.10 -6.96 -2.51
C GLY A 87 0.34 -7.17 -2.03
N TYR A 88 1.10 -8.01 -2.72
CA TYR A 88 2.54 -8.17 -2.52
C TYR A 88 3.29 -7.03 -3.20
N THR A 89 3.26 -5.87 -2.54
CA THR A 89 3.83 -4.65 -3.11
C THR A 89 5.22 -4.39 -2.57
N ALA A 90 6.18 -4.16 -3.46
CA ALA A 90 7.54 -3.76 -3.12
C ALA A 90 7.80 -2.36 -3.67
N LEU A 91 8.40 -1.50 -2.85
CA LEU A 91 8.68 -0.12 -3.21
C LEU A 91 10.20 0.12 -3.25
N LEU A 92 10.70 0.40 -4.45
CA LEU A 92 12.13 0.47 -4.78
C LEU A 92 12.65 1.91 -4.71
N GLY A 93 13.93 2.04 -4.37
CA GLY A 93 14.64 3.32 -4.34
C GLY A 93 14.14 4.25 -3.22
N GLY A 94 14.00 5.54 -3.54
CA GLY A 94 13.60 6.57 -2.58
C GLY A 94 14.76 7.16 -1.79
N LEU A 95 14.53 7.46 -0.51
CA LEU A 95 15.50 8.10 0.37
C LEU A 95 15.93 7.17 1.50
N THR A 96 17.16 7.37 1.97
CA THR A 96 17.65 6.85 3.25
C THR A 96 17.10 7.70 4.39
N GLU A 97 17.20 7.23 5.63
CA GLU A 97 16.85 7.96 6.86
C GLU A 97 17.49 9.37 6.92
N ASN A 98 18.72 9.49 6.40
CA ASN A 98 19.48 10.73 6.32
C ASN A 98 19.13 11.61 5.10
N GLY A 99 18.16 11.22 4.28
CA GLY A 99 17.70 11.99 3.12
C GLY A 99 18.60 11.93 1.89
N ARG A 100 19.47 10.92 1.78
CA ARG A 100 20.24 10.62 0.55
C ARG A 100 19.48 9.63 -0.33
N SER A 101 19.77 9.57 -1.63
CA SER A 101 19.24 8.50 -2.50
C SER A 101 19.50 7.12 -1.90
N ALA A 102 18.47 6.28 -1.89
CA ALA A 102 18.52 4.88 -1.45
C ALA A 102 18.57 3.90 -2.64
N VAL A 103 18.70 4.40 -3.87
CA VAL A 103 18.85 3.54 -5.04
C VAL A 103 20.14 2.73 -4.92
N ASN A 104 20.05 1.43 -5.17
CA ASN A 104 21.16 0.51 -5.09
C ASN A 104 21.07 -0.57 -6.19
N VAL A 105 22.06 -1.46 -6.25
CA VAL A 105 22.11 -2.53 -7.29
C VAL A 105 20.87 -3.43 -7.27
N LEU A 106 20.31 -3.72 -6.10
CA LEU A 106 19.14 -4.56 -5.96
C LEU A 106 17.87 -3.84 -6.45
N SER A 107 17.82 -2.51 -6.38
CA SER A 107 16.73 -1.71 -7.00
C SER A 107 16.66 -1.98 -8.51
N PHE A 108 17.80 -2.01 -9.21
CA PHE A 108 17.85 -2.34 -10.65
C PHE A 108 17.49 -3.79 -10.91
N LEU A 109 18.05 -4.73 -10.12
CA LEU A 109 17.80 -6.15 -10.29
C LEU A 109 16.32 -6.53 -10.06
N CYS A 110 15.62 -5.84 -9.16
CA CYS A 110 14.18 -6.05 -8.98
C CYS A 110 13.39 -5.65 -10.22
N LEU A 111 13.77 -4.56 -10.90
CA LEU A 111 13.18 -4.18 -12.18
C LEU A 111 13.55 -5.17 -13.28
N ASP A 112 14.80 -5.64 -13.35
CA ASP A 112 15.23 -6.68 -14.29
C ASP A 112 14.43 -7.97 -14.11
N ALA A 113 14.29 -8.45 -12.87
CA ALA A 113 13.53 -9.66 -12.56
C ALA A 113 12.07 -9.52 -13.00
N TYR A 114 11.46 -8.36 -12.78
CA TYR A 114 10.12 -8.10 -13.29
C TYR A 114 10.06 -8.08 -14.82
N GLN A 115 11.02 -7.43 -15.50
CA GLN A 115 11.09 -7.41 -16.96
C GLN A 115 11.22 -8.82 -17.57
N SER A 116 11.92 -9.74 -16.88
CA SER A 116 12.01 -11.16 -17.25
C SER A 116 10.72 -11.94 -16.99
N VAL A 117 10.12 -11.79 -15.80
CA VAL A 117 9.04 -12.66 -15.30
C VAL A 117 7.64 -12.21 -15.79
N GLN A 118 7.37 -10.90 -15.78
CA GLN A 118 6.11 -10.27 -16.24
C GLN A 118 4.81 -10.88 -15.67
N LEU A 119 4.87 -11.44 -14.46
CA LEU A 119 3.69 -11.87 -13.71
C LEU A 119 3.11 -10.71 -12.89
N PRO A 120 1.81 -10.77 -12.50
CA PRO A 120 1.16 -9.67 -11.78
C PRO A 120 1.77 -9.33 -10.42
N GLN A 121 2.35 -10.30 -9.72
CA GLN A 121 3.03 -10.12 -8.44
C GLN A 121 4.54 -10.42 -8.55
N PRO A 122 5.39 -9.81 -7.71
CA PRO A 122 5.05 -8.69 -6.82
C PRO A 122 4.70 -7.44 -7.62
N ASN A 123 3.77 -6.65 -7.10
CA ASN A 123 3.48 -5.32 -7.65
C ASN A 123 4.65 -4.39 -7.28
N LEU A 124 5.36 -3.86 -8.28
CA LEU A 124 6.49 -2.97 -8.01
C LEU A 124 6.05 -1.51 -8.05
N GLY A 125 6.54 -0.73 -7.10
CA GLY A 125 6.55 0.72 -7.15
C GLY A 125 7.98 1.25 -7.13
N VAL A 126 8.15 2.48 -7.62
CA VAL A 126 9.39 3.25 -7.54
C VAL A 126 9.11 4.57 -6.84
N ARG A 127 9.92 4.86 -5.83
CA ARG A 127 9.94 6.18 -5.17
C ARG A 127 10.79 7.14 -5.98
N THR A 128 10.18 8.22 -6.41
CA THR A 128 10.82 9.31 -7.15
C THR A 128 10.98 10.52 -6.24
N ASN A 129 12.12 11.20 -6.45
CA ASN A 129 12.48 12.44 -5.79
C ASN A 129 13.53 13.17 -6.61
N ALA A 130 13.82 14.43 -6.26
CA ALA A 130 14.80 15.25 -6.96
C ALA A 130 16.24 14.72 -6.91
N LEU A 131 16.54 13.76 -6.03
CA LEU A 131 17.86 13.14 -5.87
C LEU A 131 17.98 11.78 -6.59
N ILE A 132 16.92 11.30 -7.23
CA ILE A 132 16.95 10.04 -7.97
C ILE A 132 17.99 10.11 -9.09
N ASP A 133 18.76 9.05 -9.27
CA ASP A 133 19.74 8.98 -10.34
C ASP A 133 19.05 8.74 -11.69
N THR A 134 19.50 9.45 -12.73
CA THR A 134 18.96 9.34 -14.08
C THR A 134 18.97 7.90 -14.61
N PRO A 135 20.02 7.08 -14.42
CA PRO A 135 20.02 5.69 -14.88
C PRO A 135 18.86 4.86 -14.31
N PHE A 136 18.57 4.97 -13.01
CA PHE A 136 17.45 4.24 -12.41
C PHE A 136 16.09 4.77 -12.86
N LEU A 137 15.97 6.09 -13.05
CA LEU A 137 14.76 6.68 -13.63
C LEU A 137 14.52 6.20 -15.07
N MET A 138 15.57 6.09 -15.89
CA MET A 138 15.49 5.55 -17.23
C MET A 138 15.12 4.06 -17.23
N LYS A 139 15.73 3.26 -16.34
CA LYS A 139 15.38 1.84 -16.16
C LYS A 139 13.91 1.67 -15.77
N THR A 140 13.41 2.55 -14.89
CA THR A 140 12.00 2.61 -14.50
C THR A 140 11.10 2.86 -15.71
N ALA A 141 11.43 3.86 -16.54
CA ALA A 141 10.70 4.17 -17.77
C ALA A 141 10.73 3.01 -18.80
N GLU A 142 11.86 2.31 -18.91
CA GLU A 142 11.97 1.10 -19.74
C GLU A 142 11.04 -0.02 -19.27
N THR A 143 10.89 -0.20 -17.96
CA THR A 143 9.93 -1.16 -17.40
C THR A 143 8.49 -0.74 -17.71
N ILE A 144 8.14 0.54 -17.51
CA ILE A 144 6.80 1.06 -17.84
C ILE A 144 6.47 0.81 -19.32
N ARG A 145 7.45 0.96 -20.22
CA ARG A 145 7.30 0.75 -21.67
C ARG A 145 6.83 -0.67 -22.03
N LEU A 146 6.99 -1.66 -21.15
CA LEU A 146 6.45 -3.01 -21.37
C LEU A 146 4.91 -3.04 -21.42
N GLY A 147 4.23 -2.00 -20.91
CA GLY A 147 2.77 -1.88 -21.01
C GLY A 147 2.00 -2.75 -20.03
N THR A 148 2.66 -3.27 -18.99
CA THR A 148 2.05 -4.13 -17.97
C THR A 148 1.38 -3.35 -16.83
N GLY A 149 1.59 -2.02 -16.77
CA GLY A 149 1.10 -1.16 -15.68
C GLY A 149 2.04 -1.05 -14.48
N ILE A 150 3.23 -1.66 -14.55
CA ILE A 150 4.25 -1.65 -13.49
C ILE A 150 5.53 -0.96 -14.02
N PRO A 151 6.30 -0.25 -13.16
CA PRO A 151 6.00 0.05 -11.77
C PRO A 151 5.06 1.24 -11.57
N GLN A 152 4.45 1.28 -10.40
CA GLN A 152 3.78 2.47 -9.86
C GLN A 152 4.82 3.54 -9.49
N ILE A 153 4.44 4.82 -9.55
CA ILE A 153 5.34 5.94 -9.23
C ILE A 153 4.83 6.68 -8.00
N PHE A 154 5.70 6.84 -6.99
CA PHE A 154 5.38 7.52 -5.74
C PHE A 154 6.33 8.70 -5.52
N ASN A 155 5.77 9.87 -5.20
CA ASN A 155 6.51 11.13 -5.09
C ASN A 155 6.88 11.43 -3.63
N ASP A 156 8.16 11.32 -3.28
CA ASP A 156 8.63 11.55 -1.91
C ASP A 156 8.39 13.00 -1.44
N GLU A 157 8.47 13.99 -2.33
CA GLU A 157 8.23 15.41 -1.99
C GLU A 157 6.78 15.69 -1.57
N VAL A 158 5.84 14.80 -1.88
CA VAL A 158 4.45 14.88 -1.42
C VAL A 158 4.21 13.94 -0.24
N VAL A 159 4.72 12.71 -0.33
CA VAL A 159 4.46 11.67 0.67
C VAL A 159 5.13 11.98 2.00
N VAL A 160 6.41 12.38 1.99
CA VAL A 160 7.15 12.64 3.23
C VAL A 160 6.48 13.77 4.04
N PRO A 161 6.15 14.94 3.45
CA PRO A 161 5.39 15.97 4.18
C PRO A 161 4.01 15.51 4.66
N ALA A 162 3.31 14.66 3.89
CA ALA A 162 2.01 14.13 4.31
C ALA A 162 2.10 13.29 5.60
N PHE A 163 3.16 12.49 5.75
CA PHE A 163 3.44 11.75 6.98
C PHE A 163 3.80 12.66 8.15
N LEU A 164 4.64 13.67 7.92
CA LEU A 164 4.98 14.67 8.96
C LEU A 164 3.71 15.36 9.47
N ASN A 165 2.79 15.71 8.59
CA ASN A 165 1.50 16.30 8.94
C ASN A 165 0.59 15.36 9.77
N ARG A 166 0.89 14.06 9.81
CA ARG A 166 0.22 13.05 10.64
C ARG A 166 1.02 12.66 11.89
N GLY A 167 2.07 13.40 12.23
CA GLY A 167 2.87 13.19 13.44
C GLY A 167 3.89 12.05 13.33
N VAL A 168 4.16 11.56 12.12
CA VAL A 168 5.25 10.59 11.88
C VAL A 168 6.59 11.33 11.92
N SER A 169 7.63 10.68 12.46
CA SER A 169 8.97 11.26 12.53
C SER A 169 9.55 11.45 11.11
N LEU A 170 10.47 12.38 10.92
CA LEU A 170 11.10 12.59 9.60
C LEU A 170 11.87 11.36 9.13
N GLU A 171 12.52 10.67 10.05
CA GLU A 171 13.26 9.43 9.79
C GLU A 171 12.32 8.33 9.27
N ASP A 172 11.23 8.08 10.00
CA ASP A 172 10.22 7.10 9.62
C ASP A 172 9.52 7.49 8.32
N ALA A 173 9.16 8.78 8.17
CA ALA A 173 8.52 9.29 6.97
C ALA A 173 9.41 9.10 5.74
N ARG A 174 10.73 9.23 5.84
CA ARG A 174 11.68 8.94 4.74
C ARG A 174 11.78 7.45 4.45
N ASP A 175 11.50 6.59 5.43
CA ASP A 175 11.56 5.14 5.31
C ASP A 175 10.21 4.51 4.89
N TYR A 176 9.25 5.34 4.46
CA TYR A 176 7.94 4.84 4.07
C TYR A 176 7.98 3.80 2.93
N SER A 177 6.94 2.98 2.90
CA SER A 177 6.63 2.08 1.80
C SER A 177 5.13 2.13 1.47
N VAL A 178 4.69 1.20 0.61
CA VAL A 178 3.31 1.08 0.18
C VAL A 178 2.76 -0.28 0.60
N VAL A 179 1.51 -0.27 1.04
CA VAL A 179 0.72 -1.45 1.35
C VAL A 179 -0.35 -1.60 0.28
N GLY A 180 -0.49 -2.79 -0.29
CA GLY A 180 -1.56 -3.08 -1.24
C GLY A 180 -1.44 -2.29 -2.54
N CYS A 181 -2.33 -1.33 -2.77
CA CYS A 181 -2.44 -0.61 -4.03
C CYS A 181 -1.58 0.66 -4.04
N VAL A 182 -1.91 1.64 -3.21
CA VAL A 182 -1.27 2.97 -3.15
C VAL A 182 -1.17 3.49 -1.71
N GLU A 183 -1.59 2.70 -0.73
CA GLU A 183 -1.71 3.12 0.65
C GLU A 183 -0.32 3.23 1.29
N LEU A 184 -0.04 4.39 1.86
CA LEU A 184 1.28 4.73 2.38
C LEU A 184 1.40 4.19 3.82
N SER A 185 2.50 3.50 4.12
CA SER A 185 2.74 2.92 5.45
C SER A 185 4.20 3.08 5.87
N ILE A 186 4.46 3.03 7.18
CA ILE A 186 5.83 2.89 7.69
C ILE A 186 6.07 1.41 8.02
N PRO A 187 6.93 0.70 7.26
CA PRO A 187 7.21 -0.72 7.44
C PRO A 187 7.58 -1.05 8.88
N GLY A 188 7.00 -2.13 9.43
CA GLY A 188 7.34 -2.60 10.78
C GLY A 188 6.93 -1.66 11.93
N ARG A 189 6.23 -0.56 11.66
CA ARG A 189 5.88 0.45 12.69
C ARG A 189 4.42 0.90 12.66
N THR A 190 3.70 0.65 11.56
CA THR A 190 2.33 1.13 11.36
C THR A 190 1.31 -0.01 11.35
N TYR A 191 0.24 0.17 12.12
CA TYR A 191 -1.03 -0.50 11.90
C TYR A 191 -1.99 0.47 11.20
N GLY A 192 -2.20 0.28 9.90
CA GLY A 192 -2.82 1.32 9.08
C GLY A 192 -4.30 1.12 8.76
N LEU A 193 -4.81 -0.11 8.91
CA LEU A 193 -6.15 -0.51 8.43
C LEU A 193 -6.48 0.17 7.09
N HIS A 194 -5.55 0.01 6.15
CA HIS A 194 -5.34 0.90 4.99
C HIS A 194 -6.53 0.97 4.02
N ASP A 195 -7.35 -0.07 4.00
CA ASP A 195 -8.57 -0.19 3.20
C ASP A 195 -9.73 -0.73 4.07
N ILE A 196 -10.07 -0.03 5.16
CA ILE A 196 -11.14 -0.47 6.07
C ILE A 196 -12.53 -0.26 5.46
N ALA A 197 -12.67 0.74 4.60
CA ALA A 197 -13.94 1.08 3.96
C ALA A 197 -13.77 1.86 2.66
N MET A 198 -14.71 1.67 1.74
CA MET A 198 -14.83 2.41 0.49
C MET A 198 -16.11 3.26 0.50
N PHE A 199 -15.97 4.56 0.31
CA PHE A 199 -17.03 5.56 0.37
C PHE A 199 -17.44 6.04 -1.03
N ASN A 200 -18.67 5.76 -1.44
CA ASN A 200 -19.19 6.20 -2.74
C ASN A 200 -19.72 7.65 -2.67
N LEU A 201 -18.92 8.59 -3.17
CA LEU A 201 -19.28 10.01 -3.20
C LEU A 201 -20.50 10.32 -4.08
N LEU A 202 -20.69 9.56 -5.16
CA LEU A 202 -21.80 9.74 -6.11
C LEU A 202 -23.13 9.33 -5.51
N LYS A 203 -23.13 8.33 -4.63
CA LYS A 203 -24.35 7.93 -3.94
C LYS A 203 -24.90 9.07 -3.07
N VAL A 204 -24.03 9.87 -2.47
CA VAL A 204 -24.44 11.04 -1.68
C VAL A 204 -25.07 12.10 -2.56
N MET A 205 -24.47 12.39 -3.72
CA MET A 205 -25.06 13.31 -4.70
C MET A 205 -26.44 12.81 -5.18
N GLU A 206 -26.56 11.54 -5.52
CA GLU A 206 -27.81 10.90 -5.94
C GLU A 206 -28.92 11.10 -4.89
N ILE A 207 -28.61 10.85 -3.61
CA ILE A 207 -29.55 11.08 -2.50
C ILE A 207 -29.97 12.56 -2.41
N CYS A 208 -29.02 13.50 -2.52
CA CYS A 208 -29.33 14.94 -2.47
C CYS A 208 -30.24 15.37 -3.63
N LEU A 209 -30.03 14.81 -4.82
CA LEU A 209 -30.87 15.12 -5.98
C LEU A 209 -32.30 14.60 -5.80
N TYR A 210 -32.46 13.35 -5.34
CA TYR A 210 -33.78 12.79 -5.06
C TYR A 210 -34.55 13.58 -3.99
N GLU A 211 -33.87 14.00 -2.93
CA GLU A 211 -34.49 14.81 -1.86
C GLU A 211 -34.96 16.20 -2.33
N ASN A 212 -34.40 16.71 -3.43
CA ASN A 212 -34.79 17.99 -4.02
C ASN A 212 -35.66 17.84 -5.28
N GLU A 213 -36.19 16.66 -5.55
CA GLU A 213 -37.13 16.48 -6.65
C GLU A 213 -38.33 17.43 -6.49
N GLY A 214 -38.58 18.26 -7.51
CA GLY A 214 -39.65 19.27 -7.47
C GLY A 214 -39.34 20.53 -6.65
N ASN A 215 -38.15 20.67 -6.07
CA ASN A 215 -37.76 21.86 -5.32
C ASN A 215 -37.35 23.01 -6.25
N ALA A 216 -38.31 23.85 -6.64
CA ALA A 216 -38.09 25.02 -7.50
C ALA A 216 -37.24 26.13 -6.87
N ALA A 217 -37.01 26.10 -5.54
CA ALA A 217 -36.19 27.08 -4.83
C ALA A 217 -34.73 26.62 -4.63
N LEU A 218 -34.38 25.43 -5.13
CA LEU A 218 -33.02 24.91 -5.01
C LEU A 218 -32.04 25.84 -5.75
N THR A 219 -30.90 26.09 -5.12
CA THR A 219 -29.75 26.80 -5.71
C THR A 219 -28.56 25.86 -5.82
N TYR A 220 -27.61 26.19 -6.70
CA TYR A 220 -26.38 25.42 -6.84
C TYR A 220 -25.60 25.36 -5.52
N GLU A 221 -25.45 26.50 -4.85
CA GLU A 221 -24.75 26.61 -3.56
C GLU A 221 -25.47 25.80 -2.48
N GLY A 222 -26.81 25.84 -2.46
CA GLY A 222 -27.62 25.06 -1.52
C GLY A 222 -27.44 23.55 -1.72
N LEU A 223 -27.43 23.08 -2.98
CA LEU A 223 -27.18 21.68 -3.30
C LEU A 223 -25.75 21.25 -2.88
N LEU A 224 -24.75 22.10 -3.16
CA LEU A 224 -23.36 21.82 -2.81
C LEU A 224 -23.17 21.68 -1.29
N GLU A 225 -23.77 22.60 -0.51
CA GLU A 225 -23.72 22.54 0.95
C GLU A 225 -24.46 21.32 1.50
N GLN A 226 -25.61 20.94 0.92
CA GLN A 226 -26.30 19.71 1.30
C GLN A 226 -25.46 18.46 1.02
N ILE A 227 -24.80 18.38 -0.14
CA ILE A 227 -23.89 17.27 -0.49
C ILE A 227 -22.75 17.21 0.52
N ARG A 228 -22.10 18.35 0.83
CA ARG A 228 -21.02 18.43 1.83
C ARG A 228 -21.49 17.94 3.20
N ALA A 229 -22.65 18.41 3.66
CA ALA A 229 -23.22 18.03 4.95
C ALA A 229 -23.51 16.52 5.01
N LYS A 230 -24.09 15.94 3.93
CA LYS A 230 -24.36 14.51 3.88
C LYS A 230 -23.11 13.65 3.77
N ILE A 231 -22.08 14.10 3.05
CA ILE A 231 -20.77 13.42 3.05
C ILE A 231 -20.26 13.32 4.49
N SER A 232 -20.29 14.42 5.25
CA SER A 232 -19.89 14.41 6.67
C SER A 232 -20.73 13.45 7.51
N HIS A 233 -22.05 13.43 7.32
CA HIS A 233 -22.95 12.54 8.04
C HIS A 233 -22.65 11.06 7.76
N TYR A 234 -22.57 10.66 6.50
CA TYR A 234 -22.34 9.26 6.13
C TYR A 234 -20.90 8.79 6.45
N ILE A 235 -19.91 9.68 6.40
CA ILE A 235 -18.55 9.35 6.89
C ILE A 235 -18.58 9.06 8.39
N THR A 236 -19.36 9.82 9.17
CA THR A 236 -19.47 9.57 10.63
C THR A 236 -20.02 8.16 10.89
N LEU A 237 -21.09 7.77 10.19
CA LEU A 237 -21.65 6.41 10.29
C LEU A 237 -20.67 5.33 9.84
N MET A 238 -19.90 5.60 8.78
CA MET A 238 -18.86 4.68 8.31
C MET A 238 -17.77 4.47 9.37
N VAL A 239 -17.31 5.55 10.01
CA VAL A 239 -16.32 5.48 11.10
C VAL A 239 -16.84 4.67 12.28
N GLU A 240 -18.12 4.85 12.67
CA GLU A 240 -18.75 4.04 13.71
C GLU A 240 -18.72 2.55 13.35
N GLY A 241 -19.09 2.19 12.11
CA GLY A 241 -19.01 0.82 11.61
C GLY A 241 -17.59 0.26 11.59
N SER A 242 -16.63 1.05 11.13
CA SER A 242 -15.21 0.69 11.10
C SER A 242 -14.66 0.42 12.50
N ASN A 243 -15.02 1.24 13.50
CA ASN A 243 -14.59 1.06 14.89
C ASN A 243 -15.16 -0.23 15.50
N ILE A 244 -16.39 -0.61 15.15
CA ILE A 244 -16.97 -1.88 15.58
C ILE A 244 -16.16 -3.06 15.02
N CYS A 245 -15.77 -3.00 13.74
CA CYS A 245 -14.93 -4.02 13.12
C CYS A 245 -13.55 -4.09 13.78
N ASP A 246 -12.94 -2.94 14.09
CA ASP A 246 -11.61 -2.86 14.74
C ASP A 246 -11.63 -3.48 16.15
N ILE A 247 -12.62 -3.11 16.97
CA ILE A 247 -12.88 -3.74 18.29
C ILE A 247 -13.09 -5.26 18.15
N GLY A 248 -13.81 -5.69 17.11
CA GLY A 248 -14.00 -7.10 16.81
C GLY A 248 -12.69 -7.84 16.54
N HIS A 249 -11.75 -7.24 15.80
CA HIS A 249 -10.43 -7.84 15.56
C HIS A 249 -9.61 -7.93 16.84
N ARG A 250 -9.60 -6.86 17.66
CA ARG A 250 -8.95 -6.87 18.98
C ARG A 250 -9.42 -8.02 19.87
N ASP A 251 -10.74 -8.19 19.98
CA ASP A 251 -11.34 -9.10 20.95
C ASP A 251 -11.31 -10.57 20.47
N TRP A 252 -11.38 -10.81 19.16
CA TRP A 252 -11.62 -12.14 18.59
C TRP A 252 -10.57 -12.64 17.60
N ALA A 253 -9.72 -11.76 17.07
CA ALA A 253 -8.73 -12.10 16.06
C ALA A 253 -7.36 -11.42 16.27
N PRO A 254 -6.76 -11.52 17.47
CA PRO A 254 -5.39 -11.04 17.68
C PRO A 254 -4.40 -11.84 16.81
N VAL A 255 -3.31 -11.19 16.41
CA VAL A 255 -2.31 -11.74 15.47
C VAL A 255 -0.91 -11.68 16.08
N PRO A 256 -0.62 -12.51 17.10
CA PRO A 256 0.60 -12.41 17.89
C PRO A 256 1.89 -12.61 17.09
N LEU A 257 1.89 -13.43 16.04
CA LEU A 257 3.05 -13.60 15.18
C LEU A 257 3.32 -12.32 14.40
N LEU A 258 2.33 -11.75 13.71
CA LEU A 258 2.48 -10.45 13.05
C LEU A 258 2.93 -9.37 14.04
N SER A 259 2.28 -9.28 15.21
CA SER A 259 2.62 -8.32 16.27
C SER A 259 4.07 -8.41 16.73
N SER A 260 4.68 -9.60 16.71
CA SER A 260 6.10 -9.78 17.06
C SER A 260 7.08 -9.12 16.08
N PHE A 261 6.64 -8.80 14.85
CA PHE A 261 7.42 -8.10 13.83
C PHE A 261 7.12 -6.59 13.76
N ILE A 262 6.27 -6.09 14.65
CA ILE A 262 5.85 -4.69 14.66
C ILE A 262 6.44 -4.01 15.89
N SER A 263 7.13 -2.92 15.63
CA SER A 263 7.80 -2.11 16.64
C SER A 263 6.81 -1.64 17.70
N ASP A 264 7.29 -1.60 18.93
CA ASP A 264 6.59 -1.19 20.15
C ASP A 264 5.50 -2.18 20.63
N CYS A 265 5.03 -3.15 19.83
CA CYS A 265 4.04 -4.16 20.29
C CYS A 265 4.57 -4.99 21.46
N LEU A 266 5.78 -5.56 21.31
CA LEU A 266 6.42 -6.36 22.36
C LEU A 266 6.74 -5.55 23.61
N GLU A 267 7.26 -4.33 23.45
CA GLU A 267 7.59 -3.44 24.55
C GLU A 267 6.35 -3.04 25.36
N LYS A 268 5.24 -2.75 24.67
CA LYS A 268 3.96 -2.42 25.30
C LYS A 268 3.22 -3.64 25.83
N GLY A 269 3.63 -4.86 25.43
CA GLY A 269 2.90 -6.09 25.72
C GLY A 269 1.49 -6.10 25.13
N ARG A 270 1.31 -5.50 23.95
CA ARG A 270 0.00 -5.37 23.28
C ARG A 270 0.08 -5.87 21.84
N ASP A 271 -0.98 -6.56 21.43
CA ASP A 271 -1.16 -6.97 20.04
C ASP A 271 -1.33 -5.73 19.14
N ILE A 272 -0.99 -5.86 17.86
CA ILE A 272 -1.17 -4.81 16.86
C ILE A 272 -2.64 -4.38 16.76
N THR A 273 -3.58 -5.31 16.92
CA THR A 273 -5.03 -5.04 16.93
C THR A 273 -5.51 -4.32 18.20
N ASP A 274 -4.70 -4.25 19.26
CA ASP A 274 -4.95 -3.50 20.49
C ASP A 274 -4.09 -2.21 20.57
N GLY A 275 -3.68 -1.70 19.42
CA GLY A 275 -2.89 -0.46 19.32
C GLY A 275 -1.43 -0.60 19.75
N GLY A 276 -0.87 -1.81 19.66
CA GLY A 276 0.54 -2.07 19.99
C GLY A 276 1.53 -1.31 19.10
N ALA A 277 1.17 -1.04 17.84
CA ALA A 277 2.06 -0.39 16.88
C ALA A 277 2.44 1.04 17.30
N ARG A 278 3.56 1.54 16.75
CA ARG A 278 4.00 2.93 16.94
C ARG A 278 3.00 3.92 16.36
N TYR A 279 2.55 3.66 15.14
CA TYR A 279 1.57 4.48 14.42
C TYR A 279 0.31 3.66 14.17
N ASN A 280 -0.86 4.22 14.49
CA ASN A 280 -2.15 3.57 14.34
C ASN A 280 -3.07 4.48 13.54
N PHE A 281 -3.56 4.01 12.40
CA PHE A 281 -4.45 4.74 11.49
C PHE A 281 -5.61 3.86 11.03
N SER A 282 -6.59 4.48 10.37
CA SER A 282 -7.63 3.77 9.63
C SER A 282 -7.88 4.48 8.30
N GLY A 283 -7.71 3.75 7.20
CA GLY A 283 -7.79 4.28 5.84
C GLY A 283 -9.16 4.09 5.20
N VAL A 284 -9.87 5.20 4.95
CA VAL A 284 -11.14 5.22 4.21
C VAL A 284 -10.91 5.76 2.80
N GLN A 285 -11.36 5.02 1.79
CA GLN A 285 -11.15 5.35 0.38
C GLN A 285 -12.35 6.08 -0.20
N GLY A 286 -12.16 7.32 -0.69
CA GLY A 286 -13.20 8.08 -1.37
C GLY A 286 -13.27 7.74 -2.86
N ILE A 287 -14.40 7.19 -3.33
CA ILE A 287 -14.59 6.71 -4.69
C ILE A 287 -15.49 7.66 -5.50
N GLY A 288 -15.11 7.92 -6.75
CA GLY A 288 -15.93 8.67 -7.72
C GLY A 288 -15.73 10.18 -7.71
N ILE A 289 -14.59 10.69 -7.22
CA ILE A 289 -14.35 12.13 -7.14
C ILE A 289 -14.42 12.86 -8.49
N ALA A 290 -13.89 12.26 -9.56
CA ALA A 290 -13.98 12.83 -10.90
C ALA A 290 -15.44 12.89 -11.39
N ASN A 291 -16.19 11.80 -11.24
CA ASN A 291 -17.61 11.76 -11.59
C ASN A 291 -18.41 12.82 -10.82
N LEU A 292 -18.10 13.05 -9.53
CA LEU A 292 -18.79 14.04 -8.71
C LEU A 292 -18.46 15.44 -9.22
N SER A 293 -17.17 15.71 -9.46
CA SER A 293 -16.69 16.99 -9.97
C SER A 293 -17.35 17.35 -11.31
N ASP A 294 -17.34 16.42 -12.27
CA ASP A 294 -17.92 16.65 -13.60
C ASP A 294 -19.44 16.82 -13.53
N SER A 295 -20.12 16.04 -12.69
CA SER A 295 -21.57 16.15 -12.51
C SER A 295 -21.94 17.50 -11.89
N LEU A 296 -21.19 17.96 -10.88
CA LEU A 296 -21.36 19.28 -10.28
C LEU A 296 -21.07 20.41 -11.27
N HIS A 297 -20.06 20.24 -12.13
CA HIS A 297 -19.76 21.21 -13.18
C HIS A 297 -20.90 21.31 -14.21
N ALA A 298 -21.42 20.17 -14.67
CA ALA A 298 -22.54 20.12 -15.59
C ALA A 298 -23.80 20.76 -15.01
N LEU A 299 -24.15 20.46 -13.75
CA LEU A 299 -25.29 21.10 -13.08
C LEU A 299 -25.13 22.61 -12.99
N LYS A 300 -23.92 23.10 -12.67
CA LYS A 300 -23.64 24.53 -12.58
C LYS A 300 -23.82 25.26 -13.92
N GLY A 301 -23.48 24.61 -15.04
CA GLY A 301 -23.53 25.24 -16.36
C GLY A 301 -24.86 25.05 -17.10
N MET A 302 -25.60 23.99 -16.81
CA MET A 302 -26.78 23.59 -17.59
C MET A 302 -28.11 23.74 -16.85
N VAL A 303 -28.08 23.83 -15.51
CA VAL A 303 -29.31 23.85 -14.69
C VAL A 303 -29.45 25.14 -13.90
N PHE A 304 -28.39 25.54 -13.17
CA PHE A 304 -28.39 26.71 -12.30
C PHE A 304 -27.83 27.97 -12.97
#